data_AF-A0A358MHG7-F1
#
_entry.id   AF-A0A358MHG7-F1
#
_cell.length_a   1.000
_cell.length_b   1.000
_cell.length_c   1.000
_cell.angle_alpha   90.00
_cell.angle_beta   90.00
_cell.angle_gamma   90.00
#
_symmetry.space_group_name_H-M   'P 1'
#
loop_
_entity.id
_entity.type
_entity.pdbx_description
1 polymer ?
#
loop_
_entity_poly.entity_id
_entity_poly.type
_entity_poly.pdbx_seq_one_letter_code
_entity_poly.pdbx_strand_id
1 'polypeptide(L)' 'MYGEPALPPDMVSLPYADPMARKGGTLVEGNTGGFDSLNPFILKGTAPWQLRHLAFESLMLRSWDEPFTLYCLLCES' A
#
# COMPACT_ATOMS: atom_id res chain seq x y z
N MET A 1 -13.70 -4.40 9.15
CA MET A 1 -15.05 -4.18 8.59
C MET A 1 -16.07 -4.80 9.52
N TYR A 2 -15.93 -6.10 9.83
CA TYR A 2 -16.68 -6.76 10.89
C TYR A 2 -15.71 -7.31 11.93
N GLY A 3 -16.14 -7.33 13.19
CA GLY A 3 -15.32 -7.77 14.32
C GLY A 3 -14.23 -6.78 14.70
N GLU A 4 -13.35 -7.24 15.58
CA GLU A 4 -12.19 -6.48 16.05
C GLU A 4 -10.96 -6.74 15.17
N PRO A 5 -10.07 -5.75 14.98
CA PRO A 5 -8.78 -5.95 14.34
C PRO A 5 -7.97 -7.06 15.01
N ALA A 6 -7.27 -7.88 14.21
CA ALA A 6 -6.46 -8.99 14.75
C ALA A 6 -5.17 -8.52 15.43
N LEU A 7 -4.59 -7.39 15.00
CA LEU A 7 -3.31 -6.90 15.53
C LEU A 7 -3.55 -5.94 16.70
N PRO A 8 -2.73 -6.04 17.77
CA PRO A 8 -2.87 -5.16 18.92
C PRO A 8 -2.35 -3.74 18.62
N PRO A 9 -2.72 -2.73 19.42
CA PRO A 9 -2.31 -1.34 19.20
C PRO A 9 -0.80 -1.09 19.22
N ASP A 10 -0.03 -1.97 19.84
CA ASP A 10 1.43 -1.91 19.97
C ASP A 10 2.18 -2.71 18.89
N MET A 11 1.49 -3.12 17.81
CA MET A 11 2.13 -3.80 16.69
C MET A 11 3.27 -2.97 16.07
N VAL A 12 4.38 -3.64 15.75
CA VAL A 12 5.57 -3.02 15.13
C VAL A 12 5.71 -3.33 13.64
N SER A 13 4.99 -4.36 13.15
CA SER A 13 4.98 -4.75 11.75
C SER A 13 3.72 -5.53 11.42
N LEU A 14 3.35 -5.55 10.13
CA LEU A 14 2.38 -6.51 9.62
C LEU A 14 2.96 -7.92 9.69
N PRO A 15 2.15 -8.98 9.91
CA PRO A 15 2.64 -10.34 10.12
C PRO A 15 3.32 -10.95 8.89
N TYR A 16 3.02 -10.42 7.70
CA TYR A 16 3.61 -10.83 6.42
C TYR A 16 4.79 -9.96 5.98
N ALA A 17 5.23 -9.01 6.82
CA ALA A 17 6.39 -8.18 6.55
C ALA A 17 7.58 -8.64 7.39
N ASP A 18 8.74 -8.82 6.76
CA ASP A 18 9.99 -9.07 7.49
C ASP A 18 10.53 -7.74 8.05
N PRO A 19 10.55 -7.54 9.38
CA PRO A 19 11.06 -6.31 9.98
C PRO A 19 12.57 -6.13 9.77
N MET A 20 13.30 -7.22 9.47
CA MET A 20 14.76 -7.23 9.25
C MET A 20 15.14 -7.16 7.76
N ALA A 21 14.18 -6.88 6.88
CA ALA A 21 14.43 -6.79 5.44
C ALA A 21 15.56 -5.79 5.12
N ARG A 22 16.58 -6.27 4.40
CA ARG A 22 17.71 -5.46 3.93
C ARG A 22 17.21 -4.29 3.10
N LYS A 23 17.69 -3.08 3.41
CA LYS A 23 17.34 -1.85 2.68
C LYS A 23 18.39 -1.56 1.59
N GLY A 24 17.94 -0.95 0.50
CA GLY A 24 18.77 -0.57 -0.65
C GLY A 24 18.65 -1.51 -1.85
N GLY A 25 19.37 -1.20 -2.92
CA GLY A 25 19.29 -1.88 -4.22
C GLY A 25 18.31 -1.21 -5.18
N THR A 26 18.08 -1.85 -6.33
CA THR A 26 17.16 -1.37 -7.37
C THR A 26 16.25 -2.49 -7.84
N LEU A 27 14.94 -2.25 -7.77
CA LEU A 27 13.92 -3.10 -8.38
C LEU A 27 13.59 -2.54 -9.77
N VAL A 28 13.70 -3.38 -10.80
CA VAL A 28 13.33 -3.04 -12.18
C VAL A 28 12.20 -3.97 -12.62
N GLU A 29 11.02 -3.39 -12.88
CA GLU A 29 9.84 -4.13 -13.33
C GLU A 29 9.50 -3.81 -14.78
N GLY A 30 8.97 -4.81 -15.50
CA GLY A 30 8.40 -4.64 -16.84
C GLY A 30 6.88 -4.62 -16.76
N ASN A 31 6.25 -3.60 -17.35
CA ASN A 31 4.79 -3.50 -17.44
C ASN A 31 4.37 -3.60 -18.92
N THR A 32 3.32 -4.38 -19.19
CA THR A 32 2.73 -4.47 -20.54
C THR A 32 1.78 -3.29 -20.78
N GLY A 33 1.83 -2.72 -21.99
CA GLY A 33 1.04 -1.54 -22.37
C GLY A 33 1.87 -0.25 -22.32
N GLY A 34 1.18 0.90 -22.30
CA GLY A 34 1.81 2.23 -22.21
C GLY A 34 1.06 3.12 -21.23
N PHE A 35 1.65 4.27 -20.91
CA PHE A 35 1.00 5.32 -20.13
C PHE A 35 1.06 6.64 -20.90
N ASP A 36 0.05 7.49 -20.71
CA ASP A 36 -0.04 8.83 -21.30
C ASP A 36 -0.26 9.93 -20.25
N SER A 37 -0.33 9.54 -18.97
CA SER A 37 -0.49 10.45 -17.83
C SER A 37 0.21 9.91 -16.59
N LEU A 38 0.56 10.82 -15.68
CA LEU A 38 1.11 10.50 -14.35
C LEU A 38 0.13 10.83 -13.21
N ASN A 39 -1.11 11.18 -13.53
CA ASN A 39 -2.14 11.40 -12.53
C ASN A 39 -3.07 10.16 -12.44
N PRO A 40 -3.01 9.38 -11.35
CA PRO A 40 -3.82 8.16 -11.22
C PRO A 40 -5.29 8.41 -10.84
N PHE A 41 -5.72 9.67 -10.69
CA PHE A 41 -7.07 10.04 -10.25
C PHE A 41 -7.94 10.65 -11.36
N ILE A 42 -7.51 10.56 -12.61
CA ILE A 42 -8.21 11.10 -13.78
C ILE A 42 -9.25 10.12 -14.33
N LEU A 43 -10.27 10.66 -15.01
CA LEU A 43 -11.29 9.85 -15.69
C LEU A 43 -10.84 9.29 -17.05
N LYS A 44 -9.88 9.95 -17.71
CA LYS A 44 -9.40 9.59 -19.06
C LYS A 44 -7.88 9.68 -19.12
N GLY A 45 -7.26 8.72 -19.80
CA GLY A 45 -5.83 8.51 -19.83
C GLY A 45 -5.47 7.23 -19.07
N THR A 46 -4.22 6.81 -19.15
CA THR A 46 -3.69 5.63 -18.47
C THR A 46 -2.45 6.03 -17.69
N ALA A 47 -2.51 5.88 -16.37
CA ALA A 47 -1.38 6.02 -15.48
C ALA A 47 -0.77 4.64 -15.17
N PRO A 48 0.55 4.56 -14.86
CA PRO A 48 1.15 3.30 -14.41
C PRO A 48 0.46 2.75 -13.16
N TRP A 49 0.16 1.45 -13.13
CA TRP A 49 -0.67 0.85 -12.07
C TRP A 49 -0.02 0.94 -10.68
N GLN A 50 1.32 0.82 -10.59
CA GLN A 50 2.04 0.94 -9.32
C GLN A 50 2.01 2.37 -8.76
N LEU A 51 1.89 3.39 -9.61
CA LEU A 51 2.15 4.78 -9.26
C LEU A 51 1.28 5.25 -8.07
N ARG A 52 0.02 4.84 -8.04
CA ARG A 52 -0.88 5.15 -6.93
C ARG A 52 -0.38 4.63 -5.59
N HIS A 53 0.25 3.45 -5.57
CA HIS A 53 0.72 2.80 -4.35
C HIS A 53 2.12 3.25 -3.92
N LEU A 54 2.93 3.75 -4.85
CA LEU A 54 4.30 4.18 -4.58
C LEU A 54 4.42 5.67 -4.24
N ALA A 55 3.49 6.50 -4.71
CA ALA A 55 3.60 7.96 -4.59
C ALA A 55 2.46 8.62 -3.78
N PHE A 56 1.42 7.87 -3.39
CA PHE A 56 0.27 8.41 -2.66
C PHE A 56 -0.12 7.50 -1.50
N GLU A 57 -0.54 8.12 -0.39
CA GLU A 57 -0.89 7.42 0.84
C GLU A 57 -2.34 7.74 1.24
N SER A 58 -3.02 6.74 1.79
CA SER A 58 -4.34 6.90 2.43
C SER A 58 -4.19 7.18 3.93
N LEU A 59 -5.27 7.61 4.58
CA LEU A 59 -5.26 7.80 6.04
C LEU A 59 -4.92 6.51 6.80
N MET A 60 -5.45 5.39 6.32
CA MET A 60 -5.23 4.07 6.90
C MET A 60 -4.73 3.10 5.82
N LEU A 61 -3.93 2.12 6.24
CA LEU A 61 -3.44 1.00 5.43
C LEU A 61 -4.34 -0.22 5.62
N ARG A 62 -4.61 -0.97 4.54
CA ARG A 62 -5.32 -2.26 4.63
C ARG A 62 -4.36 -3.42 4.89
N SER A 63 -4.69 -4.25 5.88
CA SER A 63 -4.01 -5.54 6.07
C SER A 63 -4.51 -6.57 5.05
N TRP A 64 -3.59 -7.26 4.39
CA TRP A 64 -3.88 -8.33 3.42
C TRP A 64 -4.09 -9.70 4.09
N ASP A 65 -3.71 -9.84 5.36
CA ASP A 65 -3.89 -11.07 6.15
C ASP A 65 -5.27 -11.11 6.85
N GLU A 66 -6.08 -10.07 6.64
CA GLU A 66 -7.42 -9.96 7.21
C GLU A 66 -8.43 -9.66 6.08
N PRO A 67 -9.69 -10.13 6.19
CA PRO A 67 -10.69 -9.93 5.13
C PRO A 67 -10.84 -8.46 4.75
N PHE A 68 -11.01 -7.59 5.75
CA PHE A 68 -11.01 -6.15 5.57
C PHE A 68 -10.76 -5.44 6.91
N THR A 69 -9.50 -5.30 7.29
CA THR A 69 -9.08 -4.52 8.47
C THR A 69 -8.11 -3.41 8.04
N LEU A 70 -8.22 -2.25 8.69
CA LEU A 70 -7.40 -1.08 8.45
C LEU A 70 -6.60 -0.72 9.71
N TYR A 71 -5.34 -0.35 9.54
CA TYR A 71 -4.46 0.18 10.59
C TYR A 71 -3.98 1.57 10.21
N CYS A 72 -3.67 2.42 11.19
CA CYS A 72 -3.27 3.79 10.91
C CYS A 72 -1.99 3.87 10.06
N LEU A 73 -2.01 4.77 9.07
CA LEU A 73 -0.87 5.11 8.22
C LEU A 73 -0.53 6.60 8.37
N LEU A 74 -1.35 7.49 7.80
CA LEU A 74 -1.23 8.94 8.02
C LEU A 74 -2.06 9.40 9.23
N CYS A 75 -3.08 8.65 9.65
CA CYS A 75 -3.76 8.92 10.91
C CYS A 75 -2.91 8.50 12.11
N GLU A 76 -3.15 9.12 13.26
CA GLU A 76 -2.53 8.75 14.54
C GLU A 76 -3.54 8.12 15.51
N SER A 77 -4.86 8.27 15.25
CA SER A 77 -5.96 7.77 16.07
C SER A 77 -7.26 7.63 15.29
#